data_AF-A0A372RA69-F1
#
_entry.id   AF-A0A372RA69-F1
#
_cell.length_a   1.000
_cell.length_b   1.000
_cell.length_c   1.000
_cell.angle_alpha   90.00
_cell.angle_beta   90.00
_cell.angle_gamma   90.00
#
_symmetry.space_group_name_H-M   'P 1'
#
loop_
_entity.id
_entity.type
_entity.pdbx_description
1 polymer ?
#
loop_
_entity_poly.entity_id
_entity_poly.type
_entity_poly.pdbx_seq_one_letter_code
_entity_poly.pdbx_strand_id
1 'polypeptide(L)'
;MAKAYNRVNIHMLKKAMERLKLPDSFILIICDLFLKQKNQVFTACIYYDPLLCQLQQDNHGYELTAEYKKDIYSHQIKKTIIFPGKAYINDTTLLAKNQAQLELMLETANEFYILNDIKINKQKSELLLKKVEKNYNHSDKLSNKFRPDYINITSKESTELIRILSVWFNIVF
;
A
#
# COMPACT_ATOMS: atom_id res chain seq x y z
N MET A 1 9.85 9.40 -13.38
CA MET A 1 10.51 8.09 -13.63
C MET A 1 9.83 7.44 -14.82
N ALA A 2 10.53 7.35 -15.96
CA ALA A 2 10.07 6.53 -17.07
C ALA A 2 10.19 5.06 -16.64
N LYS A 3 9.07 4.34 -16.54
CA LYS A 3 9.01 2.96 -16.04
C LYS A 3 9.78 2.05 -17.01
N ALA A 4 10.74 1.28 -16.50
CA ALA A 4 11.57 0.35 -17.29
C ALA A 4 10.74 -0.65 -18.12
N TYR A 5 9.53 -0.97 -17.65
CA TYR A 5 8.58 -1.87 -18.30
C TYR A 5 8.00 -1.33 -19.63
N ASN A 6 7.96 -0.02 -19.84
CA ASN A 6 7.38 0.56 -21.07
C ASN A 6 8.31 0.44 -22.29
N ARG A 7 9.50 -0.15 -22.15
CA ARG A 7 10.56 -0.16 -23.19
C ARG A 7 11.04 -1.55 -23.60
N VAL A 8 10.45 -2.62 -23.07
CA VAL A 8 10.89 -3.98 -23.45
C VAL A 8 10.38 -4.29 -24.87
N ASN A 9 11.32 -4.42 -25.81
CA ASN A 9 11.02 -4.85 -27.16
C ASN A 9 10.73 -6.36 -27.16
N ILE A 10 9.44 -6.70 -27.22
CA ILE A 10 8.94 -8.09 -27.11
C ILE A 10 9.53 -8.99 -28.21
N HIS A 11 9.79 -8.44 -29.40
CA HIS A 11 10.42 -9.20 -30.48
C HIS A 11 11.86 -9.60 -30.13
N MET A 12 12.63 -8.70 -29.51
CA MET A 12 13.99 -8.98 -29.04
C MET A 12 13.98 -9.98 -27.87
N LEU A 13 13.00 -9.85 -26.95
CA LEU A 13 12.83 -10.79 -25.84
C LEU A 13 12.55 -12.21 -26.34
N LYS A 14 11.62 -12.36 -27.29
CA LYS A 14 11.30 -13.65 -27.91
C LYS A 14 12.55 -14.28 -28.55
N LYS A 15 13.31 -13.50 -29.34
CA LYS A 15 14.54 -13.97 -29.99
C LYS A 15 15.63 -14.39 -29.00
N ALA A 16 15.76 -13.68 -27.88
CA ALA A 16 16.69 -14.04 -26.82
C ALA A 16 16.32 -15.38 -26.16
N MET A 17 15.03 -15.62 -25.92
CA MET A 17 14.53 -16.86 -25.32
C MET A 17 14.62 -18.06 -26.28
N GLU A 18 14.37 -17.85 -27.58
CA GLU A 18 14.60 -18.84 -28.63
C GLU A 18 16.08 -19.25 -28.67
N ARG A 19 17.00 -18.28 -28.54
CA ARG A 19 18.45 -18.53 -28.50
C ARG A 19 18.88 -19.36 -27.28
N LEU A 20 18.19 -19.19 -26.16
CA LEU A 20 18.43 -19.97 -24.93
C LEU A 20 17.80 -21.38 -24.97
N LYS A 21 17.13 -21.75 -26.08
CA LYS A 21 16.46 -23.05 -26.25
C LYS A 21 15.42 -23.36 -25.16
N LEU A 22 14.73 -22.33 -24.68
CA LEU A 22 13.60 -22.50 -23.77
C LEU A 22 12.41 -23.15 -24.51
N PRO A 23 11.55 -23.92 -23.82
CA PRO A 23 10.38 -24.53 -24.45
C PRO A 23 9.44 -23.49 -25.07
N ASP A 24 8.90 -23.76 -26.26
CA ASP A 24 8.04 -22.82 -26.98
C ASP A 24 6.78 -22.44 -26.18
N SER A 25 6.23 -23.39 -25.42
CA SER A 25 5.11 -23.14 -24.49
C SER A 25 5.46 -22.08 -23.45
N PHE A 26 6.69 -22.10 -22.93
CA PHE A 26 7.17 -21.11 -21.96
C PHE A 26 7.42 -19.76 -22.63
N ILE A 27 7.99 -19.73 -23.83
CA ILE A 27 8.21 -18.49 -24.60
C ILE A 27 6.88 -17.81 -24.91
N LEU A 28 5.86 -18.57 -25.31
CA LEU A 28 4.51 -18.07 -25.59
C LEU A 28 3.86 -17.47 -24.35
N ILE A 29 3.92 -18.14 -23.20
CA ILE A 29 3.39 -17.61 -21.93
C ILE A 29 4.04 -16.26 -21.58
N ILE A 30 5.37 -16.16 -21.68
CA ILE A 30 6.10 -14.93 -21.38
C ILE A 30 5.76 -13.83 -22.39
N CYS A 31 5.71 -14.13 -23.69
CA CYS A 31 5.33 -13.13 -24.70
C CYS A 31 3.90 -12.61 -24.49
N ASP A 32 2.94 -13.51 -24.20
CA ASP A 32 1.55 -13.15 -23.94
C ASP A 32 1.38 -12.29 -22.68
N LEU A 33 2.21 -12.53 -21.66
CA LEU A 33 2.26 -11.71 -20.44
C LEU A 33 2.61 -10.25 -20.77
N PHE A 34 3.52 -9.99 -21.72
CA PHE A 34 3.91 -8.64 -22.09
C PHE A 34 3.02 -8.00 -23.17
N LEU A 35 2.38 -8.79 -24.04
CA LEU A 35 1.50 -8.30 -25.11
C LEU A 35 0.11 -7.89 -24.60
N LYS A 36 -0.46 -8.63 -23.66
CA LYS A 36 -1.74 -8.29 -23.03
C LYS A 36 -1.47 -7.41 -21.82
N GLN A 37 -1.29 -6.10 -22.03
CA GLN A 37 -1.24 -5.09 -20.95
C GLN A 37 -2.60 -4.90 -20.23
N LYS A 38 -3.26 -6.00 -19.83
CA LYS A 38 -4.22 -6.03 -18.72
C LYS A 38 -3.57 -6.60 -17.44
N ASN A 39 -2.25 -6.48 -17.32
CA ASN A 39 -1.49 -6.78 -16.08
C ASN A 39 -1.71 -5.75 -14.95
N GLN A 40 -2.86 -5.08 -14.91
CA GLN A 40 -3.22 -4.19 -13.81
C GLN A 40 -3.76 -4.95 -12.60
N VAL A 41 -4.32 -6.14 -12.81
CA VAL A 41 -4.99 -6.90 -11.73
C VAL A 41 -4.09 -8.00 -11.18
N PHE A 42 -3.31 -8.69 -12.02
CA PHE A 42 -2.50 -9.84 -11.57
C PHE A 42 -1.33 -9.46 -10.65
N THR A 43 -0.69 -8.30 -10.82
CA THR A 43 0.51 -7.94 -10.05
C THR A 43 0.21 -7.37 -8.67
N ALA A 44 -0.85 -6.55 -8.54
CA ALA A 44 -1.23 -5.97 -7.24
C ALA A 44 -1.80 -7.03 -6.29
N CYS A 45 -2.72 -7.87 -6.81
CA CYS A 45 -3.43 -8.89 -6.04
C CYS A 45 -2.49 -10.02 -5.57
N ILE A 46 -1.50 -10.43 -6.34
CA ILE A 46 -0.62 -11.54 -5.92
C ILE A 46 0.45 -11.07 -4.93
N TYR A 47 0.90 -9.81 -5.04
CA TYR A 47 2.10 -9.37 -4.34
C TYR A 47 1.82 -8.62 -3.05
N TYR A 48 0.78 -7.79 -2.97
CA TYR A 48 0.47 -7.04 -1.75
C TYR A 48 -0.67 -7.66 -0.93
N ASP A 49 -1.51 -8.52 -1.51
CA ASP A 49 -2.58 -9.19 -0.75
C ASP A 49 -2.05 -10.06 0.39
N PRO A 50 -0.91 -10.79 0.28
CA PRO A 50 -0.37 -11.53 1.41
C PRO A 50 -0.05 -10.62 2.60
N LEU A 51 0.53 -9.44 2.35
CA LEU A 51 0.81 -8.45 3.38
C LEU A 51 -0.50 -7.92 4.01
N LEU A 52 -1.48 -7.51 3.19
CA LEU A 52 -2.75 -6.99 3.71
C LEU A 52 -3.55 -8.06 4.45
N CYS A 53 -3.49 -9.32 3.98
CA CYS A 53 -4.14 -10.47 4.61
C CYS A 53 -3.52 -10.75 5.98
N GLN A 54 -2.19 -10.76 6.08
CA GLN A 54 -1.49 -10.93 7.37
C GLN A 54 -1.90 -9.84 8.36
N LEU A 55 -1.85 -8.57 7.95
CA LEU A 55 -2.26 -7.45 8.81
C LEU A 55 -3.72 -7.57 9.27
N GLN A 56 -4.61 -8.04 8.39
CA GLN A 56 -6.01 -8.25 8.74
C GLN A 56 -6.20 -9.42 9.71
N GLN A 57 -5.45 -10.52 9.56
CA GLN A 57 -5.49 -11.67 10.48
C GLN A 57 -5.02 -11.28 11.89
N ASP A 58 -4.03 -10.41 11.97
CA ASP A 58 -3.49 -9.91 13.24
C ASP A 58 -4.38 -8.83 13.88
N ASN A 59 -5.56 -8.54 13.31
CA ASN A 59 -6.47 -7.44 13.70
C ASN A 59 -5.74 -6.08 13.75
N HIS A 60 -4.72 -5.92 12.91
CA HIS A 60 -4.05 -4.66 12.73
C HIS A 60 -4.84 -3.80 11.73
N GLY A 61 -5.16 -2.57 12.11
CA GLY A 61 -5.94 -1.68 11.28
C GLY A 61 -6.77 -0.68 12.05
N TYR A 62 -7.40 0.23 11.32
CA TYR A 62 -8.37 1.17 11.86
C TYR A 62 -9.76 0.55 11.91
N GLU A 63 -10.44 0.69 13.04
CA GLU A 63 -11.79 0.19 13.24
C GLU A 63 -12.81 1.17 12.63
N LEU A 64 -13.49 0.74 11.57
CA LEU A 64 -14.56 1.48 10.92
C LEU A 64 -15.90 0.90 11.36
N THR A 65 -16.67 1.71 12.08
CA THR A 65 -18.01 1.35 12.50
C THR A 65 -19.02 2.21 11.75
N ALA A 66 -19.95 1.57 11.05
CA ALA A 66 -21.00 2.24 10.31
C ALA A 66 -22.35 1.57 10.59
N GLU A 67 -23.39 2.40 10.66
CA GLU A 67 -24.78 1.95 10.75
C GLU A 67 -25.42 2.08 9.38
N TYR A 68 -26.06 1.01 8.91
CA TYR A 68 -26.77 1.01 7.63
C TYR A 68 -28.07 0.22 7.75
N LYS A 69 -29.02 0.54 6.87
CA LYS A 69 -30.25 -0.25 6.69
C LYS A 69 -30.08 -1.10 5.43
N LYS A 70 -30.39 -2.40 5.54
CA LYS A 70 -30.29 -3.32 4.41
C LYS A 70 -31.48 -3.18 3.46
N ASP A 71 -32.65 -2.90 4.02
CA ASP A 71 -33.89 -2.57 3.31
C ASP A 71 -34.71 -1.54 4.11
N ILE A 72 -35.80 -1.05 3.52
CA ILE A 72 -36.67 -0.03 4.14
C ILE A 72 -37.44 -0.52 5.38
N TYR A 73 -37.54 -1.83 5.59
CA TYR A 73 -38.24 -2.47 6.70
C TYR A 73 -37.28 -2.94 7.81
N SER A 74 -35.97 -2.99 7.53
CA SER A 74 -34.94 -3.49 8.42
C SER A 74 -34.58 -2.47 9.49
N HIS A 75 -34.31 -2.98 10.68
CA HIS A 75 -33.69 -2.19 11.75
C HIS A 75 -32.28 -1.75 11.34
N GLN A 76 -31.80 -0.65 11.91
CA GLN A 76 -30.41 -0.21 11.70
C GLN A 76 -29.46 -1.32 12.16
N ILE A 77 -28.60 -1.76 11.25
CA ILE A 77 -27.55 -2.73 11.51
C ILE A 77 -26.25 -1.95 11.67
N LYS A 78 -25.64 -2.11 12.83
CA LYS A 78 -24.28 -1.62 13.09
C LYS A 78 -23.29 -2.67 12.64
N LYS A 79 -22.38 -2.30 11.75
CA LYS A 79 -21.30 -3.16 11.28
C LYS A 79 -19.96 -2.50 11.54
N THR A 80 -19.07 -3.27 12.13
CA THR A 80 -17.69 -2.90 12.41
C THR A 80 -16.78 -3.72 11.52
N ILE A 81 -15.83 -3.07 10.87
CA ILE A 81 -14.77 -3.71 10.08
C ILE A 81 -13.41 -3.15 10.52
N ILE A 82 -12.39 -4.00 10.54
CA ILE A 82 -10.99 -3.58 10.74
C ILE A 82 -10.38 -3.41 9.35
N PHE A 83 -9.86 -2.22 9.08
CA PHE A 83 -9.27 -1.88 7.81
C PHE A 83 -7.77 -1.58 7.98
N PRO A 84 -6.87 -2.50 7.57
CA PRO A 84 -5.42 -2.30 7.70
C PRO A 84 -4.89 -1.23 6.76
N GLY A 85 -5.48 -1.09 5.58
CA GLY A 85 -4.96 -0.21 4.55
C GLY A 85 -5.27 -0.70 3.15
N LYS A 86 -4.62 -0.05 2.17
CA LYS A 86 -4.69 -0.40 0.76
C LYS A 86 -3.31 -0.31 0.12
N ALA A 87 -3.05 -1.15 -0.85
CA ALA A 87 -1.86 -1.08 -1.69
C ALA A 87 -2.27 -0.97 -3.16
N TYR A 88 -1.60 -0.11 -3.91
CA TYR A 88 -1.78 0.05 -5.34
C TYR A 88 -0.42 0.13 -6.03
N ILE A 89 0.07 -1.02 -6.49
CA ILE A 89 1.34 -1.21 -7.22
C ILE A 89 2.57 -0.66 -6.47
N ASN A 90 2.77 0.65 -6.46
CA ASN A 90 3.90 1.32 -5.81
C ASN A 90 3.49 2.08 -4.55
N ASP A 91 2.21 2.43 -4.41
CA ASP A 91 1.73 3.27 -3.32
C ASP A 91 1.02 2.38 -2.29
N THR A 92 1.48 2.41 -1.04
CA THR A 92 0.83 1.69 0.07
C THR A 92 0.36 2.71 1.10
N THR A 93 -0.89 2.59 1.52
CA THR A 93 -1.50 3.40 2.57
C THR A 93 -1.90 2.47 3.71
N LEU A 94 -1.32 2.66 4.89
CA LEU A 94 -1.66 1.92 6.11
C LEU A 94 -2.49 2.83 7.02
N LEU A 95 -3.45 2.25 7.71
CA LEU A 95 -4.29 2.94 8.69
C LEU A 95 -4.25 2.16 10.00
N ALA A 96 -3.83 2.84 11.06
CA ALA A 96 -3.69 2.27 12.39
C ALA A 96 -4.50 3.06 13.41
N LYS A 97 -4.91 2.40 14.51
CA LYS A 97 -5.64 3.02 15.62
C LYS A 97 -4.75 3.91 16.50
N ASN A 98 -3.47 3.57 16.62
CA ASN A 98 -2.50 4.29 17.44
C ASN A 98 -1.07 4.09 16.91
N GLN A 99 -0.11 4.83 17.48
CA GLN A 99 1.30 4.77 17.10
C GLN A 99 1.89 3.36 17.24
N ALA A 100 1.66 2.69 18.37
CA ALA A 100 2.22 1.36 18.62
C ALA A 100 1.77 0.32 17.58
N GLN A 101 0.49 0.34 17.19
CA GLN A 101 -0.02 -0.53 16.13
C GLN A 101 0.60 -0.17 14.78
N LEU A 102 0.78 1.13 14.48
CA LEU A 102 1.43 1.55 13.24
C LEU A 102 2.88 1.04 13.15
N GLU A 103 3.63 1.09 14.25
CA GLU A 103 5.00 0.58 14.31
C GLU A 103 5.04 -0.93 14.02
N LEU A 104 4.16 -1.73 14.62
CA LEU A 104 4.05 -3.16 14.36
C LEU A 104 3.66 -3.48 12.91
N MET A 105 2.71 -2.73 12.35
CA MET A 105 2.31 -2.87 10.94
C MET A 105 3.47 -2.58 9.99
N LEU A 106 4.29 -1.58 10.30
CA LEU A 106 5.46 -1.21 9.52
C LEU A 106 6.60 -2.22 9.66
N GLU A 107 6.78 -2.80 10.83
CA GLU A 107 7.75 -3.90 11.05
C GLU A 107 7.39 -5.11 10.19
N THR A 108 6.13 -5.55 10.27
CA THR A 108 5.60 -6.65 9.43
C THR A 108 5.76 -6.35 7.95
N ALA A 109 5.44 -5.12 7.53
CA ALA A 109 5.64 -4.70 6.14
C ALA A 109 7.13 -4.69 5.74
N ASN A 110 8.02 -4.24 6.62
CA ASN A 110 9.46 -4.19 6.34
C ASN A 110 10.06 -5.59 6.17
N GLU A 111 9.67 -6.56 7.01
CA GLU A 111 10.05 -7.96 6.82
C GLU A 111 9.54 -8.50 5.49
N PHE A 112 8.27 -8.24 5.17
CA PHE A 112 7.69 -8.62 3.89
C PHE A 112 8.47 -8.02 2.70
N TYR A 113 8.88 -6.76 2.80
CA TYR A 113 9.63 -6.08 1.76
C TYR A 113 11.06 -6.59 1.60
N ILE A 114 11.74 -6.91 2.71
CA ILE A 114 13.08 -7.53 2.67
C ILE A 114 13.00 -8.91 2.01
N LEU A 115 12.03 -9.74 2.40
CA LEU A 115 11.83 -11.08 1.83
C LEU A 115 11.57 -11.06 0.32
N ASN A 116 10.95 -10.00 -0.17
CA ASN A 116 10.55 -9.83 -1.56
C ASN A 116 11.51 -8.94 -2.38
N ASP A 117 12.67 -8.55 -1.82
CA ASP A 117 13.64 -7.64 -2.43
C ASP A 117 13.04 -6.30 -2.90
N ILE A 118 12.02 -5.79 -2.18
CA ILE A 118 11.37 -4.51 -2.46
C ILE A 118 12.08 -3.38 -1.70
N LYS A 119 12.58 -2.39 -2.45
CA LYS A 119 13.16 -1.19 -1.87
C LYS A 119 12.11 -0.09 -1.67
N ILE A 120 11.69 0.14 -0.42
CA ILE A 120 10.82 1.27 -0.07
C ILE A 120 11.61 2.58 -0.16
N ASN A 121 11.02 3.60 -0.79
CA ASN A 121 11.52 4.97 -0.68
C ASN A 121 10.93 5.65 0.56
N LYS A 122 11.55 5.38 1.71
CA LYS A 122 11.10 5.89 3.00
C LYS A 122 11.10 7.43 3.11
N GLN A 123 11.90 8.15 2.32
CA GLN A 123 11.90 9.63 2.27
C GLN A 123 10.63 10.21 1.64
N LYS A 124 9.90 9.42 0.85
CA LYS A 124 8.62 9.80 0.26
C LYS A 124 7.41 9.39 1.10
N SER A 125 7.64 8.72 2.23
CA SER A 125 6.56 8.35 3.14
C SER A 125 6.00 9.61 3.80
N GLU A 126 4.68 9.69 3.87
CA GLU A 126 3.95 10.78 4.52
C GLU A 126 3.15 10.21 5.68
N LEU A 127 3.19 10.86 6.86
CA LEU A 127 2.42 10.46 8.04
C LEU A 127 1.28 11.44 8.27
N LEU A 128 0.08 10.90 8.46
CA LEU A 128 -1.12 11.67 8.77
C LEU A 128 -1.65 11.28 10.14
N LEU A 129 -1.85 12.29 10.98
CA LEU A 129 -2.38 12.13 12.31
C LEU A 129 -3.78 12.74 12.37
N LYS A 130 -4.77 11.93 12.77
CA LYS A 130 -6.09 12.44 13.11
C LYS A 130 -6.06 12.93 14.56
N LYS A 131 -6.24 14.23 14.75
CA LYS A 131 -6.20 14.86 16.06
C LYS A 131 -7.58 14.80 16.70
N VAL A 132 -7.71 14.09 17.83
CA VAL A 132 -9.00 13.94 18.53
C VAL A 132 -9.31 15.14 19.44
N GLU A 133 -8.29 15.89 19.87
CA GLU A 133 -8.45 17.06 20.75
C GLU A 133 -7.69 18.30 20.23
N LYS A 134 -8.33 19.47 20.26
CA LYS A 134 -7.78 20.75 19.75
C LYS A 134 -6.46 21.19 20.42
N ASN A 135 -6.02 20.56 21.51
CA ASN A 135 -4.95 21.07 22.39
C ASN A 135 -3.56 20.41 22.27
N TYR A 136 -3.34 19.44 21.36
CA TYR A 136 -1.99 18.90 21.16
C TYR A 136 -1.11 19.86 20.35
N ASN A 137 0.01 20.30 20.90
CA ASN A 137 0.95 21.19 20.22
C ASN A 137 1.56 20.50 18.99
N HIS A 138 1.64 21.24 17.87
CA HIS A 138 2.17 20.81 16.57
C HIS A 138 3.66 20.38 16.57
N SER A 139 4.32 20.42 17.72
CA SER A 139 5.75 20.19 17.86
C SER A 139 6.14 18.77 18.24
N ASP A 140 5.18 17.85 18.40
CA ASP A 140 5.51 16.44 18.59
C ASP A 140 5.87 15.86 17.22
N LYS A 141 7.09 16.19 16.76
CA LYS A 141 7.83 15.29 15.89
C LYS A 141 7.71 13.92 16.53
N LEU A 142 7.13 12.98 15.81
CA LEU A 142 7.18 11.56 16.13
C LEU A 142 8.61 11.06 15.86
N SER A 143 9.55 11.73 16.51
CA SER A 143 10.95 11.40 16.70
C SER A 143 10.93 10.48 17.90
N ASN A 144 10.73 9.19 17.65
CA ASN A 144 11.65 8.19 18.17
C ASN A 144 11.13 6.78 17.85
N LYS A 145 11.98 6.06 17.10
CA LYS A 145 12.03 4.61 16.92
C LYS A 145 11.23 4.00 15.75
N PHE A 146 11.46 4.52 14.55
CA PHE A 146 11.48 3.66 13.35
C PHE A 146 12.84 2.94 13.31
N ARG A 147 12.91 1.69 13.78
CA ARG A 147 14.14 0.85 13.74
C ARG A 147 14.02 -0.12 12.55
N PRO A 148 15.12 -0.50 11.83
CA PRO A 148 16.53 -0.15 12.01
C PRO A 148 17.03 1.04 11.17
N ASP A 149 16.22 1.60 10.28
CA ASP A 149 16.58 2.83 9.55
C ASP A 149 15.75 3.99 10.09
N TYR A 150 16.34 4.78 10.97
CA TYR A 150 15.73 5.98 11.54
C TYR A 150 15.34 6.95 10.43
N ILE A 151 14.07 6.96 10.05
CA ILE A 151 13.55 7.94 9.12
C ILE A 151 12.50 8.75 9.84
N ASN A 152 12.81 10.03 9.97
CA ASN A 152 11.92 11.04 10.52
C ASN A 152 10.82 11.28 9.48
N ILE A 153 9.71 10.54 9.58
CA ILE A 153 8.51 10.88 8.83
C ILE A 153 7.88 12.06 9.57
N THR A 154 7.92 13.25 8.97
CA THR A 154 7.25 14.43 9.51
C THR A 154 5.75 14.30 9.31
N SER A 155 4.97 14.53 10.37
CA SER A 155 3.52 14.66 10.25
C SER A 155 3.20 15.86 9.36
N LYS A 156 2.24 15.71 8.44
CA LYS A 156 1.71 16.86 7.71
C LYS A 156 0.79 17.70 8.59
N GLU A 157 0.85 19.01 8.37
CA GLU A 157 0.04 20.03 9.04
C GLU A 157 -1.40 20.02 8.53
N SER A 158 -2.38 20.43 9.34
CA SER A 158 -3.81 20.40 9.00
C SER A 158 -4.21 21.35 7.84
N THR A 159 -3.31 22.22 7.42
CA THR A 159 -3.51 23.17 6.31
C THR A 159 -2.93 22.69 4.99
N GLU A 160 -2.21 21.56 4.97
CA GLU A 160 -1.55 21.05 3.78
C GLU A 160 -2.46 20.15 2.94
N LEU A 161 -2.31 20.25 1.61
CA LEU A 161 -2.98 19.35 0.67
C LEU A 161 -2.18 18.07 0.50
N ILE A 162 -2.87 16.94 0.46
CA ILE A 162 -2.27 15.62 0.22
C ILE A 162 -2.80 15.07 -1.07
N ARG A 163 -1.91 14.45 -1.84
CA ARG A 163 -2.30 13.69 -3.03
C ARG A 163 -2.31 12.20 -2.73
N ILE A 164 -3.50 11.59 -2.68
CA ILE A 164 -3.67 10.14 -2.59
C ILE A 164 -4.20 9.65 -3.94
N LEU A 165 -3.44 8.79 -4.63
CA LEU A 165 -3.80 8.23 -5.95
C LEU A 165 -4.23 9.27 -7.00
N SER A 166 -3.53 10.40 -7.06
CA SER A 166 -3.80 11.54 -7.97
C SER A 166 -5.03 12.39 -7.64
N VAL A 167 -5.68 12.16 -6.50
CA VAL A 167 -6.75 13.01 -5.95
C VAL A 167 -6.19 13.84 -4.80
N TRP A 168 -6.50 15.14 -4.79
CA TRP A 168 -6.10 16.06 -3.73
C TRP A 168 -7.14 16.08 -2.61
N PHE A 169 -6.67 15.92 -1.38
CA PHE A 169 -7.45 15.97 -0.15
C PHE A 169 -6.96 17.13 0.71
N ASN A 170 -7.90 17.84 1.31
CA ASN A 170 -7.62 18.78 2.38
C ASN A 170 -7.66 18.03 3.72
N ILE A 171 -6.64 18.21 4.56
CA ILE A 171 -6.52 17.55 5.87
C ILE A 171 -7.32 18.33 6.91
N VAL A 172 -8.63 18.42 6.73
CA VAL A 172 -9.53 18.91 7.77
C VAL A 172 -10.09 17.69 8.50
N PHE A 173 -9.29 17.11 9.40
CA PHE A 173 -9.70 15.99 10.27
C PHE A 173 -9.69 16.40 11.73
#